data_AF-A0A2H0BDB7-F1
#
_entry.id   AF-A0A2H0BDB7-F1
#
_cell.length_a   1.000
_cell.length_b   1.000
_cell.length_c   1.000
_cell.angle_alpha   90.00
_cell.angle_beta   90.00
_cell.angle_gamma   90.00
#
_symmetry.space_group_name_H-M   'P 1'
#
loop_
_entity.id
_entity.type
_entity.pdbx_description
1 polymer ?
#
loop_
_entity_poly.entity_id
_entity_poly.type
_entity_poly.pdbx_seq_one_letter_code
_entity_poly.pdbx_strand_id
1 'polypeptide(L)' 'MVPIKGIFPVGRLDKDSSGLIILTNDGRITKGLLDPKYYHEKEYVVTIKGKLRPNFREKMEK' A
#
# COMPACT_ATOMS: atom_id res chain seq x y z
N MET A 1 -2.90 -16.37 5.60
CA MET A 1 -2.30 -16.44 4.25
C MET A 1 -1.88 -17.88 4.01
N VAL A 2 -2.34 -18.51 2.94
CA VAL A 2 -1.88 -19.87 2.60
C VAL A 2 -0.47 -19.73 2.04
N PRO A 3 0.56 -20.40 2.60
CA PRO A 3 1.91 -20.35 2.07
C PRO A 3 1.95 -21.11 0.75
N ILE A 4 1.89 -20.38 -0.36
CA ILE A 4 2.17 -20.92 -1.69
C ILE A 4 3.68 -20.84 -1.88
N LYS A 5 4.32 -22.00 -2.11
CA LYS A 5 5.77 -22.11 -2.20
C LYS A 5 6.29 -21.29 -3.39
N GLY A 6 7.21 -20.37 -3.13
CA GLY A 6 7.90 -19.58 -4.16
C GLY A 6 7.21 -18.28 -4.57
N ILE A 7 6.11 -17.87 -3.93
CA ILE A 7 5.56 -16.51 -4.10
C ILE A 7 5.81 -15.65 -2.86
N PHE A 8 5.93 -14.35 -3.05
CA PHE A 8 6.14 -13.36 -2.01
C PHE A 8 5.39 -12.06 -2.32
N PRO A 9 5.09 -11.22 -1.32
CA PRO A 9 4.36 -9.96 -1.54
C PRO A 9 5.26 -8.88 -2.15
N VAL A 10 4.69 -8.11 -3.07
CA VAL A 10 5.27 -6.86 -3.56
C VAL A 10 4.86 -5.75 -2.58
N GLY A 11 5.75 -5.46 -1.64
CA GLY A 11 5.51 -4.49 -0.58
C GLY A 11 4.89 -5.12 0.67
N ARG A 12 4.24 -4.30 1.50
CA ARG A 12 3.64 -4.72 2.77
C ARG A 12 2.32 -4.01 2.98
N LEU A 13 1.40 -4.70 3.64
CA LEU A 13 0.19 -4.15 4.20
C LEU A 13 0.26 -4.35 5.72
N ASP A 14 -0.10 -3.32 6.49
CA ASP A 14 -0.13 -3.43 7.95
C ASP A 14 -1.23 -4.41 8.40
N LYS A 15 -1.06 -5.01 9.58
CA LYS A 15 -1.90 -6.13 10.06
C LYS A 15 -3.38 -5.75 10.21
N ASP A 16 -3.64 -4.53 10.62
CA ASP A 16 -4.97 -3.94 10.80
C ASP A 16 -5.53 -3.32 9.52
N SER A 17 -4.72 -3.24 8.46
CA SER A 17 -5.14 -2.77 7.15
C SER A 17 -5.68 -3.92 6.30
N SER A 18 -6.51 -3.57 5.33
CA SER A 18 -7.07 -4.51 4.35
C SER A 18 -7.07 -3.87 2.98
N GLY A 19 -6.88 -4.67 1.93
CA GLY A 19 -6.85 -4.15 0.57
C GLY A 19 -6.10 -5.04 -0.41
N LEU A 20 -5.72 -4.43 -1.53
CA LEU A 20 -5.00 -5.08 -2.60
C LEU A 20 -3.55 -5.34 -2.19
N ILE A 21 -3.09 -6.58 -2.35
CA ILE A 21 -1.67 -6.95 -2.28
C ILE A 21 -1.31 -7.77 -3.51
N ILE A 22 -0.21 -7.42 -4.16
CA ILE A 22 0.30 -8.16 -5.31
C ILE A 22 1.26 -9.23 -4.78
N LEU A 23 1.09 -10.47 -5.25
CA LEU A 23 2.01 -11.57 -4.97
C LEU A 23 2.68 -11.97 -6.28
N THR A 24 3.99 -12.24 -6.23
CA THR A 24 4.77 -12.68 -7.40
C THR A 24 5.82 -13.69 -7.00
N ASN A 25 6.27 -14.49 -7.95
CA ASN A 25 7.49 -15.31 -7.85
C ASN A 25 8.69 -14.66 -8.57
N ASP A 26 8.50 -13.49 -9.20
CA ASP A 26 9.55 -12.78 -9.93
C ASP A 26 10.09 -11.59 -9.13
N GLY A 27 11.30 -11.74 -8.57
CA GLY A 27 11.95 -10.70 -7.76
C GLY A 27 12.36 -9.45 -8.57
N ARG A 28 12.54 -9.60 -9.88
CA ARG A 28 13.12 -8.55 -10.74
C ARG A 28 12.21 -7.33 -10.85
N ILE A 29 10.89 -7.53 -10.84
CA ILE A 29 9.89 -6.45 -10.95
C ILE A 29 9.63 -5.73 -9.62
N THR A 30 10.05 -6.31 -8.50
CA THR A 30 9.70 -5.80 -7.15
C THR A 30 10.27 -4.41 -6.92
N LYS A 31 11.54 -4.19 -7.30
CA LYS A 31 12.16 -2.86 -7.17
C LYS A 31 11.44 -1.82 -8.03
N GLY A 32 11.10 -2.15 -9.27
CA GLY A 32 10.38 -1.22 -10.16
C GLY A 32 9.05 -0.76 -9.57
N LEU A 33 8.29 -1.69 -8.98
CA LEU A 33 6.97 -1.39 -8.42
C LEU A 33 6.99 -0.65 -7.07
N LEU A 34 8.10 -0.75 -6.32
CA LEU A 34 8.22 -0.18 -4.97
C LEU A 34 9.09 1.07 -4.90
N ASP A 35 10.00 1.28 -5.86
CA ASP A 35 10.90 2.42 -5.86
C ASP A 35 10.13 3.72 -6.15
N PRO A 36 10.14 4.71 -5.23
CA PRO A 36 9.41 5.98 -5.40
C PRO A 36 9.75 6.73 -6.68
N LYS A 37 10.93 6.49 -7.27
CA LYS A 37 11.36 7.09 -8.54
C LYS A 37 10.37 6.85 -9.69
N TYR A 38 9.60 5.76 -9.63
CA TYR A 38 8.67 5.40 -10.70
C TYR A 38 7.24 5.94 -10.48
N TYR A 39 6.99 6.65 -9.37
CA TYR A 39 5.73 7.36 -9.10
C TYR A 39 4.46 6.52 -9.31
N HIS A 40 4.51 5.24 -8.94
CA HIS A 40 3.33 4.39 -8.99
C HIS A 40 2.31 4.81 -7.93
N GLU A 41 1.16 5.29 -8.39
CA GLU A 41 0.05 5.70 -7.53
C GLU A 41 -0.49 4.52 -6.72
N LYS A 42 -0.95 4.84 -5.49
CA LYS A 42 -1.61 3.91 -4.59
C LYS A 42 -2.81 4.63 -3.99
N GLU A 43 -3.99 4.08 -4.24
CA GLU A 43 -5.25 4.64 -3.75
C GLU A 43 -5.71 3.87 -2.51
N TYR A 44 -6.22 4.61 -1.52
CA TYR A 44 -6.69 4.06 -0.25
C TYR A 44 -8.05 4.64 0.11
N VAL A 45 -8.95 3.79 0.59
CA VAL A 45 -10.16 4.22 1.28
C VAL A 45 -9.89 4.19 2.78
N VAL A 46 -9.94 5.35 3.42
CA VAL A 46 -9.65 5.50 4.86
C VAL A 46 -10.91 5.84 5.62
N THR A 47 -11.21 5.05 6.66
CA THR A 47 -12.29 5.34 7.61
C THR A 47 -11.70 5.87 8.90
N ILE A 48 -12.29 6.94 9.44
CA ILE A 48 -11.87 7.57 10.69
C ILE A 48 -12.97 7.49 11.74
N LYS A 49 -12.58 7.65 13.01
CA LYS A 49 -13.51 7.84 14.11
C LYS A 49 -13.68 9.34 14.40
N GLY A 50 -14.92 9.83 14.37
CA GLY A 50 -15.25 11.22 14.68
C GLY A 50 -15.16 12.16 13.48
N LYS A 51 -15.17 13.47 13.74
CA LYS A 51 -15.11 14.51 12.70
C LYS A 51 -13.67 14.92 12.40
N LEU A 52 -13.36 15.15 11.14
CA LEU A 52 -12.10 15.77 10.75
C LEU A 52 -12.02 17.20 11.27
N ARG A 53 -10.81 17.62 11.64
CA ARG A 53 -10.52 19.04 11.91
C ARG A 53 -10.69 19.83 10.61
N PRO A 54 -11.17 21.09 10.66
CA PRO A 54 -11.43 21.88 9.45
C PRO A 54 -10.24 21.98 8.49
N ASN A 55 -9.01 21.99 9.02
CA ASN A 55 -7.75 22.12 8.30
C ASN A 55 -6.99 20.79 8.12
N PHE A 56 -7.66 19.64 8.29
CA PHE A 56 -7.00 18.34 8.19
C PHE A 56 -6.54 18.04 6.76
N ARG A 57 -7.41 18.30 5.77
CA ARG A 57 -7.14 18.01 4.36
C ARG A 57 -5.92 18.76 3.84
N GLU A 58 -5.87 20.07 4.06
CA GLU A 58 -4.77 20.95 3.65
C GLU A 58 -3.40 20.54 4.21
N LYS A 59 -3.39 19.88 5.38
CA LYS A 59 -2.15 19.40 6.02
C LYS A 59 -1.72 18.01 5.52
N MET A 60 -2.63 17.20 5.00
CA MET A 60 -2.34 15.84 4.53
C MET A 60 -2.05 15.79 3.02
N GLU A 61 -2.50 16.78 2.25
CA GLU A 61 -2.19 16.92 0.82
C GLU A 61 -0.80 17.53 0.55
N LYS A 62 -0.09 17.98 1.60
CA LYS A 62 1.29 18.50 1.55
C LYS A 62 2.30 17.44 1.98
#